data_AF-A0A8H7XHT2-F1
#
_entry.id   AF-A0A8H7XHT2-F1
#
_cell.length_a   1.000
_cell.length_b   1.000
_cell.length_c   1.000
_cell.angle_alpha   90.00
_cell.angle_beta   90.00
_cell.angle_gamma   90.00
#
_symmetry.space_group_name_H-M   'P 1'
#
loop_
_entity.id
_entity.type
_entity.pdbx_description
1 polymer ?
#
loop_
_entity_poly.entity_id
_entity_poly.type
_entity_poly.pdbx_seq_one_letter_code
_entity_poly.pdbx_strand_id
1 'polypeptide(L)'
;MRYRYPQINTYLSNTGILVGGSLVVLPVVGFILLGLFKVTFEFLEAAMNLRTVGGQTRRKCLIRPLIFLVLAAFLGFIMLLPVAAFSEGPNMVWKHQMKNSCNGLDTTISLDAYPGVPATKFIESYELGSSTKHVTKNWYLAHHLKPTAEPSDSPFQFYTRLSGRISYRPFAVDVDLEHNAWRLYQLNEYDLGNQWLAYDSKKLSWADDLPSLPKFPQLKETLLSKGTFTQATILEQEMEIPQLDMVITNMYQFLNDPEYEPFLRVFNLRGFNASIEFEEQGEKEPVDLWSSKPHAREVLRMAAFGQGRGQLTMCAREYIGYRDGKPVESKDTGIHQAELVPFAIIAAWRQRYIETGMRAKWTPFYYSGY
;
A
#
# COMPACT_ATOMS: atom_id res chain seq x y z
N MET A 1 5.26 16.90 -4.50
CA MET A 1 6.37 16.36 -3.67
C MET A 1 6.87 15.13 -4.40
N ARG A 2 8.18 14.98 -4.70
CA ARG A 2 8.67 13.69 -5.25
C ARG A 2 8.43 12.62 -4.19
N TYR A 3 7.58 11.64 -4.50
CA TYR A 3 7.30 10.52 -3.62
C TYR A 3 8.60 9.75 -3.40
N ARG A 4 8.89 9.39 -2.15
CA ARG A 4 10.00 8.52 -1.82
C ARG A 4 9.44 7.39 -0.98
N TYR A 5 9.75 6.17 -1.38
CA TYR A 5 9.69 5.08 -0.44
C TYR A 5 10.73 5.39 0.65
N PRO A 6 10.34 5.52 1.93
CA PRO A 6 11.32 5.65 2.98
C PRO A 6 12.14 4.37 2.93
N GLN A 7 13.47 4.48 2.80
CA GLN A 7 14.36 3.31 2.81
C GLN A 7 14.45 2.75 4.23
N ILE A 8 13.33 2.21 4.71
CA ILE A 8 13.16 1.59 6.03
C ILE A 8 13.92 0.26 6.06
N ASN A 9 14.21 -0.32 4.89
CA ASN A 9 14.64 -1.72 4.74
C ASN A 9 16.16 -1.94 4.80
N THR A 10 16.99 -0.91 4.63
CA THR A 10 18.43 -1.08 4.77
C THR A 10 18.83 -0.90 6.24
N TYR A 11 19.11 -2.02 6.90
CA TYR A 11 19.77 -2.05 8.22
C TYR A 11 20.92 -1.04 8.28
N LEU A 12 21.75 -0.98 7.23
CA LEU A 12 22.86 -0.02 7.09
C LEU A 12 22.44 1.47 7.06
N SER A 13 21.29 1.82 6.47
CA SER A 13 20.76 3.20 6.47
C SER A 13 20.27 3.57 7.86
N ASN A 14 19.46 2.70 8.48
CA ASN A 14 18.95 2.94 9.82
C ASN A 14 20.09 2.95 10.85
N THR A 15 21.07 2.05 10.76
CA THR A 15 22.26 2.04 11.60
C THR A 15 23.16 3.23 11.31
N GLY A 16 23.36 3.63 10.06
CA GLY A 16 24.16 4.80 9.70
C GLY A 16 23.55 6.12 10.21
N ILE A 17 22.22 6.26 10.11
CA ILE A 17 21.48 7.41 10.63
C ILE A 17 21.45 7.37 12.17
N LEU A 18 21.25 6.21 12.79
CA LEU A 18 21.33 6.04 14.24
C LEU A 18 22.74 6.34 14.76
N VAL A 19 23.78 5.82 14.12
CA VAL A 19 25.19 6.03 14.52
C VAL A 19 25.59 7.48 14.29
N GLY A 20 25.27 8.07 13.14
CA GLY A 20 25.56 9.47 12.84
C GLY A 20 24.79 10.43 13.75
N GLY A 21 23.49 10.19 13.96
CA GLY A 21 22.65 10.95 14.89
C GLY A 21 23.12 10.80 16.34
N SER A 22 23.49 9.58 16.76
CA SER A 22 23.90 9.32 18.13
C SER A 22 25.33 9.76 18.44
N LEU A 23 26.24 9.78 17.46
CA LEU A 23 27.63 10.20 17.65
C LEU A 23 27.87 11.69 17.42
N VAL A 24 26.99 12.38 16.67
CA VAL A 24 27.17 13.80 16.35
C VAL A 24 26.09 14.66 17.00
N VAL A 25 24.82 14.31 16.84
CA VAL A 25 23.71 15.14 17.33
C VAL A 25 23.55 15.00 18.84
N LEU A 26 23.56 13.78 19.39
CA LEU A 26 23.39 13.58 20.84
C LEU A 26 24.52 14.22 21.67
N PRO A 27 25.81 14.18 21.29
CA PRO A 27 26.84 14.86 22.08
C PRO A 27 26.70 16.37 22.01
N VAL A 28 26.45 16.95 20.83
CA VAL A 28 26.28 18.41 20.68
C VAL A 28 25.06 18.91 21.46
N VAL A 29 23.91 18.24 21.30
CA VAL A 29 22.69 18.55 22.05
C VAL A 29 22.90 18.32 23.55
N GLY A 30 23.60 17.24 23.93
CA GLY A 30 23.96 16.93 25.31
C GLY A 30 24.82 18.02 25.95
N PHE A 31 25.84 18.52 25.26
CA PHE A 31 26.69 19.62 25.76
C PHE A 31 25.89 20.92 25.93
N ILE A 32 25.04 21.26 24.97
CA ILE A 32 24.16 22.44 25.06
C ILE A 32 23.20 22.30 26.25
N LEU A 33 22.54 21.15 26.37
CA LEU A 33 21.58 20.88 27.44
C LEU A 33 22.23 20.83 28.82
N LEU A 34 23.45 20.28 28.96
CA LEU A 34 24.21 20.31 30.20
C LEU A 34 24.58 21.74 30.62
N GLY A 35 24.97 22.59 29.65
CA GLY A 35 25.22 24.00 29.88
C GLY A 35 23.96 24.73 30.36
N LEU A 36 22.83 24.55 29.66
CA LEU A 36 21.53 25.10 30.03
C LEU A 36 21.05 24.60 31.40
N PHE A 37 21.23 23.31 31.69
CA PHE A 37 20.88 22.70 32.96
C PHE A 37 21.63 23.36 34.11
N LYS A 38 22.95 23.54 33.97
CA LYS A 38 23.78 24.18 35.01
C LYS A 38 23.30 25.61 35.28
N VAL A 39 23.12 26.41 34.24
CA VAL A 39 22.67 27.81 34.37
C VAL A 39 21.28 27.89 34.99
N THR A 40 20.35 27.04 34.56
CA THR A 40 18.97 27.01 35.07
C THR A 40 18.93 26.55 36.52
N PHE A 41 19.72 25.55 36.89
CA PHE A 41 19.83 25.07 38.27
C PHE A 41 20.42 26.15 39.20
N GLU A 42 21.50 26.82 38.79
CA GLU A 42 22.10 27.93 39.55
C GLU A 42 21.11 29.11 39.71
N PHE A 43 20.38 29.44 38.65
CA PHE A 43 19.32 30.46 38.69
C PHE A 43 18.20 30.08 39.67
N LEU A 44 17.71 28.84 39.63
CA LEU A 44 16.65 28.35 40.52
C LEU A 44 17.13 28.27 41.98
N GLU A 45 18.37 27.84 42.22
CA GLU A 45 18.99 27.87 43.54
C GLU A 45 19.03 29.29 44.13
N ALA A 46 19.38 30.28 43.31
CA ALA A 46 19.45 31.67 43.71
C ALA A 46 18.04 32.28 43.93
N ALA A 47 17.12 32.06 42.99
CA ALA A 47 15.75 32.59 43.04
C ALA A 47 14.96 32.06 44.25
N MET A 48 15.16 30.79 44.62
CA MET A 48 14.52 30.19 45.81
C MET A 48 15.33 30.37 47.10
N ASN A 49 16.42 31.15 47.05
CA ASN A 49 17.27 31.47 48.19
C ASN A 49 17.79 30.22 48.94
N LEU A 50 18.11 29.17 48.18
CA LEU A 50 18.52 27.87 48.72
C LEU A 50 19.97 27.87 49.21
N ARG A 51 20.76 28.92 48.93
CA ARG A 51 22.17 29.08 49.33
C ARG A 51 22.41 29.83 50.65
N THR A 52 21.41 30.52 51.22
CA THR A 52 21.63 31.30 52.46
C THR A 52 22.01 30.43 53.66
N VAL A 53 23.12 30.80 54.31
CA VAL A 53 23.78 30.13 55.45
C VAL A 53 22.98 30.26 56.77
N GLY A 54 22.00 31.17 56.83
CA GLY A 54 21.13 31.34 58.00
C GLY A 54 20.00 30.32 58.07
N GLY A 55 20.17 29.27 58.87
CA GLY A 55 19.11 28.34 59.28
C GLY A 55 18.82 27.23 58.26
N GLN A 56 19.46 26.07 58.44
CA GLN A 56 19.10 24.83 57.75
C GLN A 56 17.74 24.30 58.24
N THR A 57 16.64 24.88 57.74
CA THR A 57 15.33 24.23 57.83
C THR A 57 15.33 22.96 56.97
N ARG A 58 14.92 21.83 57.55
CA ARG A 58 14.80 20.49 56.92
C ARG A 58 14.18 20.50 55.50
N ARG A 59 13.30 21.48 55.22
CA ARG A 59 12.69 21.73 53.90
C ARG A 59 13.69 22.12 52.80
N LYS A 60 14.69 22.96 53.08
CA LYS A 60 15.70 23.40 52.07
C LYS A 60 16.57 22.22 51.59
N CYS A 61 16.84 21.27 52.50
CA CYS A 61 17.59 20.04 52.20
C CYS A 61 16.80 19.08 51.28
N LEU A 62 15.47 19.10 51.33
CA LEU A 62 14.59 18.26 50.50
C LEU A 62 14.24 18.90 49.14
N ILE A 63 14.12 20.23 49.10
CA ILE A 63 13.72 20.95 47.88
C ILE A 63 14.84 20.95 46.83
N ARG A 64 16.09 21.10 47.24
CA ARG A 64 17.25 21.10 46.34
C ARG A 64 17.41 19.82 45.49
N PRO A 65 17.42 18.60 46.07
CA PRO A 65 17.48 17.37 45.28
C PRO A 65 16.23 17.16 44.43
N LEU A 66 15.06 17.65 44.87
CA LEU A 66 13.83 17.58 44.08
C LEU A 66 13.93 18.42 42.79
N ILE A 67 14.41 19.67 42.88
CA ILE A 67 14.61 20.53 41.70
C ILE A 67 15.62 19.90 40.74
N PHE A 68 16.73 19.37 41.28
CA PHE A 68 17.72 18.66 40.47
C PHE A 68 17.11 17.46 39.75
N LEU A 69 16.32 16.64 40.45
CA LEU A 69 15.68 15.45 39.89
C LEU A 69 14.66 15.81 38.80
N VAL A 70 13.84 16.85 39.01
CA VAL A 70 12.87 17.32 38.01
C VAL A 70 13.58 17.84 36.75
N LEU A 71 14.62 18.66 36.91
CA LEU A 71 15.40 19.15 35.76
C LEU A 71 16.14 18.00 35.05
N ALA A 72 16.67 17.03 35.79
CA ALA A 72 17.35 15.87 35.22
C ALA A 72 16.36 14.98 34.44
N ALA A 73 15.14 14.78 34.95
CA ALA A 73 14.08 14.08 34.25
C ALA A 73 13.65 14.80 32.97
N PHE A 74 13.53 16.13 33.00
CA PHE A 74 13.21 16.94 31.83
C PHE A 74 14.30 16.89 30.76
N LEU A 75 15.58 16.98 31.17
CA LEU A 75 16.73 16.86 30.28
C LEU A 75 16.82 15.46 29.67
N GLY A 76 16.57 14.43 30.48
CA GLY A 76 16.46 13.04 30.00
C GLY A 76 15.37 12.89 28.93
N PHE A 77 14.19 13.50 29.13
CA PHE A 77 13.11 13.48 28.15
C PHE A 77 13.51 14.16 26.83
N ILE A 78 14.13 15.34 26.88
CA ILE A 78 14.58 16.04 25.66
C ILE A 78 15.64 15.23 24.92
N MET A 79 16.57 14.58 25.62
CA MET A 79 17.60 13.72 25.01
C MET A 79 17.01 12.50 24.28
N LEU A 80 15.82 12.04 24.67
CA LEU A 80 15.13 10.94 23.99
C LEU A 80 14.41 11.38 22.71
N LEU A 81 14.08 12.67 22.55
CA LEU A 81 13.34 13.16 21.38
C LEU A 81 14.07 12.95 20.04
N PRO A 82 15.39 13.23 19.91
CA PRO A 82 16.11 12.92 18.68
C PRO A 82 16.10 11.43 18.36
N VAL A 83 16.29 10.57 19.36
CA VAL A 83 16.27 9.11 19.19
C VAL A 83 14.91 8.66 18.65
N ALA A 84 13.83 9.12 19.27
CA ALA A 84 12.47 8.85 18.82
C ALA A 84 12.19 9.41 17.41
N ALA A 85 12.68 10.60 17.10
CA ALA A 85 12.53 11.22 15.78
C ALA A 85 13.30 10.46 14.68
N PHE A 86 14.48 9.93 14.97
CA PHE A 86 15.24 9.12 14.00
C PHE A 86 14.65 7.72 13.83
N SER A 87 14.14 7.09 14.90
CA SER A 87 13.54 5.77 14.82
C SER A 87 12.14 5.78 14.19
N GLU A 88 11.29 6.73 14.56
CA GLU A 88 9.88 6.79 14.13
C GLU A 88 9.63 7.79 12.99
N GLY A 89 10.55 8.72 12.74
CA GLY A 89 10.40 9.77 11.72
C GLY A 89 10.04 9.22 10.33
N PRO A 90 10.77 8.22 9.78
CA PRO A 90 10.44 7.64 8.49
C PRO A 90 9.01 7.04 8.44
N ASN A 91 8.60 6.37 9.51
CA ASN A 91 7.25 5.81 9.64
C ASN A 91 6.18 6.91 9.70
N MET A 92 6.45 8.00 10.43
CA MET A 92 5.55 9.14 10.51
C MET A 92 5.39 9.86 9.18
N VAL A 93 6.49 10.06 8.45
CA VAL A 93 6.48 10.65 7.09
C VAL A 93 5.70 9.76 6.14
N TRP A 94 5.93 8.45 6.18
CA TRP A 94 5.16 7.48 5.39
C TRP A 94 3.67 7.55 5.67
N LYS A 95 3.30 7.49 6.95
CA LYS A 95 1.91 7.55 7.38
C LYS A 95 1.27 8.85 6.93
N HIS A 96 1.96 9.98 7.06
CA HIS A 96 1.47 11.27 6.58
C HIS A 96 1.30 11.31 5.06
N GLN A 97 2.25 10.74 4.31
CA GLN A 97 2.21 10.63 2.86
C GLN A 97 1.00 9.79 2.41
N MET A 98 0.75 8.64 3.04
CA MET A 98 -0.27 7.67 2.60
C MET A 98 -1.66 7.86 3.21
N LYS A 99 -1.82 8.60 4.32
CA LYS A 99 -3.05 8.68 5.12
C LYS A 99 -4.33 8.91 4.31
N ASN A 100 -4.24 9.74 3.27
CA ASN A 100 -5.39 10.20 2.51
C ASN A 100 -5.42 9.66 1.08
N SER A 101 -4.55 8.70 0.73
CA SER A 101 -4.42 8.22 -0.66
C SER A 101 -5.77 7.78 -1.24
N CYS A 102 -6.61 7.11 -0.45
CA CYS A 102 -7.92 6.63 -0.92
C CYS A 102 -9.07 7.63 -0.75
N ASN A 103 -8.83 8.83 -0.22
CA ASN A 103 -9.91 9.80 -0.04
C ASN A 103 -10.35 10.34 -1.41
N GLY A 104 -11.62 10.12 -1.76
CA GLY A 104 -12.17 10.45 -3.09
C GLY A 104 -12.25 9.24 -4.03
N LEU A 105 -12.05 8.03 -3.50
CA LEU A 105 -12.33 6.76 -4.15
C LEU A 105 -13.35 6.00 -3.30
N ASP A 106 -14.31 5.37 -3.96
CA ASP A 106 -15.54 4.85 -3.32
C ASP A 106 -15.39 3.40 -2.87
N THR A 107 -14.53 2.64 -3.56
CA THR A 107 -14.26 1.23 -3.30
C THR A 107 -12.82 1.04 -2.83
N THR A 108 -12.63 0.11 -1.89
CA THR A 108 -11.32 -0.33 -1.42
C THR A 108 -11.18 -1.84 -1.57
N ILE A 109 -9.99 -2.33 -1.88
CA ILE A 109 -9.68 -3.75 -2.05
C ILE A 109 -8.41 -4.05 -1.25
N SER A 110 -8.55 -4.78 -0.15
CA SER A 110 -7.40 -5.23 0.65
C SER A 110 -6.61 -6.26 -0.14
N LEU A 111 -5.34 -5.97 -0.39
CA LEU A 111 -4.45 -6.82 -1.19
C LEU A 111 -3.55 -7.70 -0.33
N ASP A 112 -3.00 -7.10 0.72
CA ASP A 112 -2.35 -7.85 1.78
C ASP A 112 -3.42 -8.31 2.77
N ALA A 113 -3.31 -9.57 3.17
CA ALA A 113 -4.25 -10.18 4.08
C ALA A 113 -3.65 -10.30 5.47
N TYR A 114 -4.51 -10.46 6.46
CA TYR A 114 -4.12 -10.74 7.84
C TYR A 114 -3.27 -12.03 7.92
N PRO A 115 -2.43 -12.18 8.96
CA PRO A 115 -1.67 -13.41 9.18
C PRO A 115 -2.57 -14.65 9.01
N GLY A 116 -2.16 -15.60 8.15
CA GLY A 116 -2.90 -16.83 7.87
C GLY A 116 -3.85 -16.80 6.65
N VAL A 117 -4.00 -15.68 5.95
CA VAL A 117 -4.71 -15.61 4.67
C VAL A 117 -3.70 -15.43 3.52
N PRO A 118 -3.74 -16.26 2.46
CA PRO A 118 -2.80 -16.18 1.36
C PRO A 118 -3.05 -14.91 0.53
N ALA A 119 -1.97 -14.39 -0.07
CA ALA A 119 -1.95 -13.17 -0.88
C ALA A 119 -2.73 -13.24 -2.20
N THR A 120 -3.40 -14.37 -2.45
CA THR A 120 -4.22 -14.72 -3.61
C THR A 120 -5.72 -14.48 -3.37
N LYS A 121 -6.11 -14.02 -2.17
CA LYS A 121 -7.48 -13.62 -1.86
C LYS A 121 -7.51 -12.13 -1.55
N PHE A 122 -8.38 -11.40 -2.24
CA PHE A 122 -8.57 -9.96 -2.04
C PHE A 122 -9.96 -9.66 -1.52
N ILE A 123 -10.06 -8.69 -0.61
CA ILE A 123 -11.33 -8.32 0.03
C ILE A 123 -11.70 -6.91 -0.43
N GLU A 124 -12.68 -6.82 -1.32
CA GLU A 124 -13.30 -5.59 -1.74
C GLU A 124 -14.33 -5.13 -0.70
N SER A 125 -14.30 -3.85 -0.36
CA SER A 125 -15.18 -3.19 0.59
C SER A 125 -15.60 -1.82 0.05
N TYR A 126 -16.90 -1.53 0.06
CA TYR A 126 -17.48 -0.26 -0.37
C TYR A 126 -18.70 0.09 0.50
N GLU A 127 -19.09 1.36 0.48
CA GLU A 127 -20.26 1.87 1.20
C GLU A 127 -21.49 1.91 0.28
N LEU A 128 -22.63 1.41 0.78
CA LEU A 128 -23.87 1.39 0.00
C LEU A 128 -24.72 2.63 0.31
N GLY A 129 -24.55 3.72 -0.45
CA GLY A 129 -25.32 4.96 -0.30
C GLY A 129 -25.07 5.68 1.04
N SER A 130 -26.09 6.32 1.64
CA SER A 130 -25.96 6.98 2.95
C SER A 130 -26.01 6.01 4.15
N SER A 131 -25.90 4.70 3.90
CA SER A 131 -26.00 3.67 4.93
C SER A 131 -24.62 3.27 5.42
N THR A 132 -24.44 3.14 6.73
CA THR A 132 -23.23 2.60 7.38
C THR A 132 -23.00 1.11 7.13
N LYS A 133 -23.66 0.50 6.13
CA LYS A 133 -23.51 -0.92 5.80
C LYS A 133 -22.34 -1.09 4.83
N HIS A 134 -21.23 -1.60 5.35
CA HIS A 134 -20.10 -2.03 4.54
C HIS A 134 -20.43 -3.39 3.88
N VAL A 135 -20.39 -3.43 2.55
CA VAL A 135 -20.54 -4.68 1.79
C VAL A 135 -19.15 -5.19 1.43
N THR A 136 -18.86 -6.43 1.81
CA THR A 136 -17.59 -7.09 1.49
C THR A 136 -17.77 -8.13 0.38
N LYS A 137 -16.90 -8.12 -0.63
CA LYS A 137 -16.81 -9.12 -1.69
C LYS A 137 -15.39 -9.69 -1.73
N ASN A 138 -15.27 -10.95 -2.14
CA ASN A 138 -13.97 -11.60 -2.29
C ASN A 138 -13.63 -11.74 -3.78
N TRP A 139 -12.36 -11.52 -4.08
CA TRP A 139 -11.74 -11.84 -5.35
C TRP A 139 -10.63 -12.86 -5.13
N TYR A 140 -10.45 -13.75 -6.09
CA TYR A 140 -9.54 -14.89 -5.99
C TYR A 140 -8.61 -14.91 -7.20
N LEU A 141 -7.31 -15.06 -6.94
CA LEU A 141 -6.27 -15.10 -7.96
C LEU A 141 -5.59 -16.48 -7.91
N ALA A 142 -5.61 -17.22 -9.02
CA ALA A 142 -4.87 -18.47 -9.11
C ALA A 142 -4.22 -18.66 -10.49
N HIS A 143 -3.21 -19.52 -10.53
CA HIS A 143 -2.57 -19.93 -11.77
C HIS A 143 -3.30 -21.09 -12.42
N HIS A 144 -3.35 -21.05 -13.74
CA HIS A 144 -3.96 -22.07 -14.57
C HIS A 144 -2.96 -22.52 -15.63
N LEU A 145 -2.97 -23.82 -15.90
CA LEU A 145 -2.21 -24.44 -16.98
C LEU A 145 -3.20 -25.10 -17.93
N LYS A 146 -3.18 -24.70 -19.20
CA LYS A 146 -4.06 -25.19 -20.26
C LYS A 146 -3.23 -25.47 -21.52
N PRO A 147 -2.38 -26.52 -21.50
CA PRO A 147 -1.49 -26.81 -22.60
C PRO A 147 -2.28 -27.26 -23.84
N THR A 148 -1.71 -27.03 -25.01
CA THR A 148 -2.19 -27.62 -26.27
C THR A 148 -1.69 -29.06 -26.43
N ALA A 149 -2.32 -29.82 -27.34
CA ALA A 149 -1.92 -31.21 -27.60
C ALA A 149 -0.49 -31.32 -28.16
N GLU A 150 -0.07 -30.31 -28.92
CA GLU A 150 1.29 -30.18 -29.45
C GLU A 150 2.02 -29.04 -28.73
N PRO A 151 3.37 -29.10 -28.58
CA PRO A 151 4.17 -27.98 -28.08
C PRO A 151 3.91 -26.71 -28.89
N SER A 152 3.64 -25.61 -28.20
CA SER A 152 3.30 -24.34 -28.80
C SER A 152 3.77 -23.20 -27.91
N ASP A 153 4.02 -22.03 -28.50
CA ASP A 153 4.19 -20.76 -27.79
C ASP A 153 2.91 -19.90 -27.92
N SER A 154 1.75 -20.56 -28.06
CA SER A 154 0.47 -19.86 -28.12
C SER A 154 0.11 -19.24 -26.76
N PRO A 155 -0.54 -18.06 -26.75
CA PRO A 155 -0.91 -17.39 -25.51
C PRO A 155 -1.97 -18.19 -24.73
N PHE A 156 -2.00 -17.97 -23.41
CA PHE A 156 -2.90 -18.59 -22.44
C PHE A 156 -2.72 -20.10 -22.27
N GLN A 157 -1.53 -20.63 -22.55
CA GLN A 157 -1.14 -21.97 -22.08
C GLN A 157 -0.81 -21.97 -20.58
N PHE A 158 -0.21 -20.89 -20.09
CA PHE A 158 -0.09 -20.58 -18.68
C PHE A 158 -0.63 -19.17 -18.45
N TYR A 159 -1.51 -18.99 -17.48
CA TYR A 159 -2.10 -17.68 -17.18
C TYR A 159 -2.54 -17.61 -15.73
N THR A 160 -2.67 -16.39 -15.22
CA THR A 160 -3.26 -16.12 -13.92
C THR A 160 -4.70 -15.66 -14.11
N ARG A 161 -5.65 -16.28 -13.40
CA ARG A 161 -7.06 -15.90 -13.42
C ARG A 161 -7.45 -15.19 -12.13
N LEU A 162 -7.93 -13.96 -12.25
CA LEU A 162 -8.68 -13.26 -11.22
C LEU A 162 -10.16 -13.55 -11.40
N SER A 163 -10.87 -14.04 -10.38
CA SER A 163 -12.33 -14.23 -10.44
C SER A 163 -13.03 -13.71 -9.19
N GLY A 164 -14.29 -13.30 -9.36
CA GLY A 164 -15.11 -12.72 -8.30
C GLY A 164 -16.45 -12.26 -8.83
N ARG A 165 -17.04 -11.24 -8.22
CA ARG A 165 -18.35 -10.71 -8.62
C ARG A 165 -18.41 -9.19 -8.58
N ILE A 166 -19.09 -8.61 -9.56
CA ILE A 166 -19.56 -7.23 -9.49
C ILE A 166 -21.07 -7.28 -9.31
N SER A 167 -21.58 -6.58 -8.28
CA SER A 167 -22.95 -6.74 -7.80
C SER A 167 -23.27 -8.22 -7.53
N TYR A 168 -24.05 -8.87 -8.40
CA TYR A 168 -24.40 -10.30 -8.34
C TYR A 168 -23.93 -11.11 -9.55
N ARG A 169 -23.18 -10.48 -10.46
CA ARG A 169 -22.72 -11.09 -11.71
C ARG A 169 -21.28 -11.57 -11.54
N PRO A 170 -21.00 -12.87 -11.75
CA PRO A 170 -19.64 -13.38 -11.64
C PRO A 170 -18.82 -13.04 -12.89
N PHE A 171 -17.56 -12.67 -12.67
CA PHE A 171 -16.61 -12.31 -13.73
C PHE A 171 -15.27 -13.00 -13.50
N ALA A 172 -14.52 -13.16 -14.58
CA ALA A 172 -13.12 -13.56 -14.53
C ALA A 172 -12.27 -12.75 -15.51
N VAL A 173 -11.03 -12.46 -15.12
CA VAL A 173 -9.99 -11.91 -15.98
C VAL A 173 -8.83 -12.89 -16.02
N ASP A 174 -8.49 -13.35 -17.22
CA ASP A 174 -7.27 -14.10 -17.47
C ASP A 174 -6.17 -13.14 -17.89
N VAL A 175 -5.00 -13.27 -17.28
CA VAL A 175 -3.80 -12.49 -17.59
C VAL A 175 -2.67 -13.45 -17.93
N ASP A 176 -2.14 -13.31 -19.14
CA ASP A 176 -0.92 -13.96 -19.58
C ASP A 176 0.20 -12.90 -19.57
N LEU A 177 1.06 -12.99 -18.54
CA LEU A 177 2.15 -12.05 -18.34
C LEU A 177 3.29 -12.24 -19.35
N GLU A 178 3.45 -13.43 -19.91
CA GLU A 178 4.53 -13.74 -20.86
C GLU A 178 4.22 -13.14 -22.23
N HIS A 179 2.97 -13.26 -22.67
CA HIS A 179 2.50 -12.74 -23.95
C HIS A 179 1.89 -11.33 -23.85
N ASN A 180 1.95 -10.71 -22.67
CA ASN A 180 1.31 -9.43 -22.36
C ASN A 180 -0.15 -9.34 -22.82
N ALA A 181 -0.93 -10.39 -22.56
CA ALA A 181 -2.28 -10.56 -23.08
C ALA A 181 -3.30 -10.72 -21.95
N TRP A 182 -4.54 -10.30 -22.21
CA TRP A 182 -5.64 -10.46 -21.26
C TRP A 182 -6.97 -10.82 -21.92
N ARG A 183 -7.86 -11.45 -21.16
CA ARG A 183 -9.24 -11.79 -21.55
C ARG A 183 -10.18 -11.58 -20.39
N LEU A 184 -11.29 -10.91 -20.63
CA LEU A 184 -12.36 -10.68 -19.66
C LEU A 184 -13.57 -11.53 -20.02
N TYR A 185 -14.08 -12.25 -19.04
CA TYR A 185 -15.21 -13.15 -19.16
C TYR A 185 -16.34 -12.77 -18.21
N GLN A 186 -17.58 -12.93 -18.69
CA GLN A 186 -18.74 -13.10 -17.83
C GLN A 186 -18.96 -14.59 -17.61
N LEU A 187 -19.23 -14.98 -16.37
CA LEU A 187 -19.50 -16.37 -16.02
C LEU A 187 -20.98 -16.56 -15.70
N ASN A 188 -21.48 -17.78 -15.91
CA ASN A 188 -22.83 -18.16 -15.50
C ASN A 188 -22.98 -18.31 -13.98
N GLU A 189 -21.89 -18.66 -13.29
CA GLU A 189 -21.86 -18.92 -11.85
C GLU A 189 -20.48 -18.60 -11.26
N TYR A 190 -20.32 -18.81 -9.95
CA TYR A 190 -19.05 -18.58 -9.26
C TYR A 190 -17.98 -19.57 -9.73
N ASP A 191 -16.78 -19.07 -9.99
CA ASP A 191 -15.62 -19.91 -10.31
C ASP A 191 -15.05 -20.57 -9.03
N LEU A 192 -15.76 -21.59 -8.56
CA LEU A 192 -15.38 -22.37 -7.38
C LEU A 192 -14.03 -23.08 -7.56
N GLY A 193 -13.67 -23.43 -8.80
CA GLY A 193 -12.37 -24.01 -9.13
C GLY A 193 -11.24 -23.02 -8.86
N ASN A 194 -11.36 -21.79 -9.38
CA ASN A 194 -10.38 -20.74 -9.13
C ASN A 194 -10.30 -20.35 -7.65
N GLN A 195 -11.44 -20.23 -6.97
CA GLN A 195 -11.49 -19.97 -5.53
C GLN A 195 -10.74 -21.06 -4.74
N TRP A 196 -10.96 -22.33 -5.09
CA TRP A 196 -10.30 -23.46 -4.45
C TRP A 196 -8.78 -23.40 -4.60
N LEU A 197 -8.30 -23.18 -5.82
CA LEU A 197 -6.87 -23.04 -6.12
C LEU A 197 -6.23 -21.83 -5.41
N ALA A 198 -6.95 -20.70 -5.40
CA ALA A 198 -6.46 -19.48 -4.79
C ALA A 198 -6.36 -19.61 -3.26
N TYR A 199 -7.42 -20.10 -2.61
CA TYR A 199 -7.61 -19.96 -1.17
C TYR A 199 -8.01 -21.27 -0.46
N ASP A 200 -9.13 -21.90 -0.83
CA ASP A 200 -9.73 -22.93 0.02
C ASP A 200 -8.86 -24.20 0.15
N SER A 201 -8.07 -24.54 -0.87
CA SER A 201 -7.11 -25.66 -0.83
C SER A 201 -5.99 -25.50 0.21
N LYS A 202 -5.78 -24.28 0.72
CA LYS A 202 -4.75 -23.93 1.70
C LYS A 202 -5.33 -23.71 3.10
N LYS A 203 -6.66 -23.79 3.23
CA LYS A 203 -7.35 -23.53 4.49
C LYS A 203 -7.51 -24.83 5.26
N LEU A 204 -6.73 -24.98 6.34
CA LEU A 204 -6.89 -26.10 7.26
C LEU A 204 -8.24 -26.02 7.97
N SER A 205 -8.80 -27.20 8.26
CA SER A 205 -9.99 -27.29 9.11
C SER A 205 -9.66 -26.87 10.56
N TRP A 206 -10.69 -26.69 11.38
CA TRP A 206 -10.53 -26.46 12.83
C TRP A 206 -9.89 -27.64 13.57
N ALA A 207 -9.80 -28.80 12.93
CA ALA A 207 -9.11 -30.00 13.41
C ALA A 207 -7.76 -30.22 12.71
N ASP A 208 -7.22 -29.20 12.03
CA ASP A 208 -5.98 -29.25 11.23
C ASP A 208 -5.99 -30.26 10.07
N ASP A 209 -7.17 -30.72 9.65
CA ASP A 209 -7.31 -31.60 8.50
C ASP A 209 -7.10 -30.84 7.18
N LEU A 210 -6.48 -31.52 6.22
CA LEU A 210 -6.38 -31.04 4.84
C LEU A 210 -7.78 -30.95 4.22
N PRO A 211 -8.08 -29.87 3.47
CA PRO A 211 -9.39 -29.65 2.90
C PRO A 211 -9.66 -30.66 1.76
N SER A 212 -10.86 -31.22 1.71
CA SER A 212 -11.25 -32.24 0.72
C SER A 212 -11.70 -31.62 -0.60
N LEU A 213 -11.26 -32.19 -1.72
CA LEU A 213 -11.57 -31.68 -3.05
C LEU A 213 -13.09 -31.61 -3.30
N PRO A 214 -13.67 -30.42 -3.56
CA PRO A 214 -15.10 -30.29 -3.79
C PRO A 214 -15.48 -30.72 -5.21
N LYS A 215 -16.77 -30.87 -5.45
CA LYS A 215 -17.29 -31.01 -6.82
C LYS A 215 -17.37 -29.63 -7.47
N PHE A 216 -16.76 -29.51 -8.65
CA PHE A 216 -16.80 -28.27 -9.42
C PHE A 216 -17.92 -28.36 -10.48
N PRO A 217 -18.86 -27.41 -10.50
CA PRO A 217 -19.83 -27.33 -11.59
C PRO A 217 -19.12 -26.99 -12.91
N GLN A 218 -19.73 -27.35 -14.03
CA GLN A 218 -19.21 -26.97 -15.34
C GLN A 218 -19.43 -25.47 -15.57
N LEU A 219 -18.34 -24.71 -15.51
CA LEU A 219 -18.36 -23.27 -15.72
C LEU A 219 -18.58 -22.95 -17.21
N LYS A 220 -19.56 -22.09 -17.51
CA LYS A 220 -19.76 -21.51 -18.85
C LYS A 220 -19.19 -20.10 -18.88
N GLU A 221 -18.28 -19.87 -19.80
CA GLU A 221 -17.55 -18.62 -19.95
C GLU A 221 -18.00 -17.89 -21.22
N THR A 222 -18.44 -16.65 -21.08
CA THR A 222 -18.75 -15.76 -22.22
C THR A 222 -17.67 -14.71 -22.32
N LEU A 223 -16.87 -14.74 -23.37
CA LEU A 223 -15.84 -13.74 -23.62
C LEU A 223 -16.50 -12.38 -23.89
N LEU A 224 -16.22 -11.39 -23.04
CA LEU A 224 -16.71 -10.03 -23.21
C LEU A 224 -15.74 -9.17 -24.00
N SER A 225 -14.45 -9.25 -23.64
CA SER A 225 -13.39 -8.48 -24.29
C SER A 225 -12.04 -9.17 -24.10
N LYS A 226 -11.09 -8.83 -24.97
CA LYS A 226 -9.71 -9.29 -24.90
C LYS A 226 -8.79 -8.22 -25.46
N GLY A 227 -7.52 -8.28 -25.11
CA GLY A 227 -6.55 -7.32 -25.58
C GLY A 227 -5.13 -7.67 -25.14
N THR A 228 -4.29 -6.65 -25.20
CA THR A 228 -2.89 -6.71 -24.82
C THR A 228 -2.57 -5.57 -23.87
N PHE A 229 -1.38 -5.60 -23.29
CA PHE A 229 -0.79 -4.47 -22.59
C PHE A 229 0.66 -4.30 -23.03
N THR A 230 1.21 -3.09 -22.87
CA THR A 230 2.62 -2.83 -23.21
C THR A 230 3.54 -3.27 -22.09
N GLN A 231 4.80 -3.55 -22.42
CA GLN A 231 5.82 -3.79 -21.42
C GLN A 231 6.40 -2.45 -20.97
N ALA A 232 6.45 -2.21 -19.66
CA ALA A 232 7.07 -0.99 -19.13
C ALA A 232 8.61 -1.07 -19.25
N THR A 233 9.23 -0.05 -19.82
CA THR A 233 10.67 0.07 -20.04
C THR A 233 11.22 1.34 -19.37
N ILE A 234 12.54 1.54 -19.42
CA ILE A 234 13.15 2.75 -18.85
C ILE A 234 12.71 4.04 -19.56
N LEU A 235 12.42 3.94 -20.87
CA LEU A 235 11.93 5.03 -21.70
C LEU A 235 10.42 5.22 -21.56
N GLU A 236 9.70 4.10 -21.47
CA GLU A 236 8.25 4.04 -21.33
C GLU A 236 7.91 3.45 -19.97
N GLN A 237 7.94 4.30 -18.93
CA GLN A 237 7.83 3.83 -17.53
C GLN A 237 6.43 3.33 -17.17
N GLU A 238 5.47 3.56 -18.05
CA GLU A 238 4.07 3.24 -17.91
C GLU A 238 3.70 1.97 -18.69
N MET A 239 2.62 1.32 -18.27
CA MET A 239 2.04 0.17 -18.97
C MET A 239 0.68 0.55 -19.52
N GLU A 240 0.56 0.60 -20.84
CA GLU A 240 -0.70 0.90 -21.51
C GLU A 240 -1.54 -0.35 -21.70
N ILE A 241 -2.86 -0.18 -21.63
CA ILE A 241 -3.87 -1.18 -21.97
C ILE A 241 -4.74 -0.57 -23.09
N PRO A 242 -4.28 -0.64 -24.35
CA PRO A 242 -4.84 0.17 -25.42
C PRO A 242 -6.33 -0.05 -25.65
N GLN A 243 -6.81 -1.29 -25.53
CA GLN A 243 -8.21 -1.61 -25.80
C GLN A 243 -9.19 -1.07 -24.74
N LEU A 244 -8.68 -0.59 -23.60
CA LEU A 244 -9.49 0.01 -22.54
C LEU A 244 -9.27 1.51 -22.39
N ASP A 245 -8.41 2.13 -23.21
CA ASP A 245 -7.95 3.50 -23.02
C ASP A 245 -7.41 3.72 -21.59
N MET A 246 -6.60 2.79 -21.06
CA MET A 246 -6.08 2.87 -19.69
C MET A 246 -4.56 2.77 -19.65
N VAL A 247 -3.97 3.37 -18.63
CA VAL A 247 -2.52 3.29 -18.37
C VAL A 247 -2.26 3.05 -16.90
N ILE A 248 -1.28 2.19 -16.59
CA ILE A 248 -0.76 1.94 -15.25
C ILE A 248 0.59 2.65 -15.13
N THR A 249 0.64 3.71 -14.33
CA THR A 249 1.87 4.52 -14.12
C THR A 249 2.82 3.82 -13.14
N ASN A 250 4.11 4.16 -13.20
CA ASN A 250 5.17 3.64 -12.32
C ASN A 250 5.40 2.12 -12.41
N MET A 251 4.94 1.48 -13.50
CA MET A 251 5.11 0.04 -13.66
C MET A 251 6.58 -0.34 -13.82
N TYR A 252 7.38 0.42 -14.57
CA TYR A 252 8.81 0.13 -14.70
C TYR A 252 9.51 0.12 -13.32
N GLN A 253 9.26 1.12 -12.47
CA GLN A 253 9.83 1.17 -11.12
C GLN A 253 9.39 -0.02 -10.29
N PHE A 254 8.10 -0.36 -10.29
CA PHE A 254 7.59 -1.52 -9.57
C PHE A 254 8.20 -2.84 -10.06
N LEU A 255 8.37 -3.00 -11.38
CA LEU A 255 8.91 -4.23 -11.94
C LEU A 255 10.39 -4.45 -11.59
N ASN A 256 11.15 -3.37 -11.40
CA ASN A 256 12.57 -3.44 -11.01
C ASN A 256 12.77 -3.40 -9.49
N ASP A 257 11.88 -2.73 -8.77
CA ASP A 257 11.90 -2.58 -7.32
C ASP A 257 10.47 -2.68 -6.76
N PRO A 258 10.08 -3.87 -6.26
CA PRO A 258 8.74 -4.10 -5.74
C PRO A 258 8.35 -3.18 -4.58
N GLU A 259 9.26 -2.44 -3.95
CA GLU A 259 8.93 -1.42 -2.93
C GLU A 259 8.09 -0.27 -3.49
N TYR A 260 8.10 -0.05 -4.80
CA TYR A 260 7.29 0.97 -5.46
C TYR A 260 5.83 0.58 -5.70
N GLU A 261 5.43 -0.63 -5.36
CA GLU A 261 4.04 -1.12 -5.46
C GLU A 261 2.97 -0.15 -4.90
N PRO A 262 3.17 0.54 -3.75
CA PRO A 262 2.19 1.51 -3.23
C PRO A 262 2.00 2.77 -4.06
N PHE A 263 2.80 2.99 -5.12
CA PHE A 263 2.75 4.17 -5.97
C PHE A 263 2.14 3.91 -7.35
N LEU A 264 1.71 2.68 -7.62
CA LEU A 264 0.98 2.38 -8.86
C LEU A 264 -0.37 3.10 -8.86
N ARG A 265 -0.71 3.66 -10.01
CA ARG A 265 -1.96 4.37 -10.28
C ARG A 265 -2.43 3.99 -11.66
N VAL A 266 -3.74 3.99 -11.86
CA VAL A 266 -4.37 3.67 -13.13
C VAL A 266 -5.22 4.84 -13.56
N PHE A 267 -4.99 5.30 -14.79
CA PHE A 267 -5.69 6.42 -15.38
C PHE A 267 -6.54 5.95 -16.55
N ASN A 268 -7.69 6.59 -16.71
CA ASN A 268 -8.50 6.48 -17.90
C ASN A 268 -8.13 7.62 -18.87
N LEU A 269 -7.66 7.25 -20.06
CA LEU A 269 -7.21 8.11 -21.15
C LEU A 269 -8.31 8.45 -22.15
N ARG A 270 -9.53 7.93 -21.99
CA ARG A 270 -10.62 8.23 -22.93
C ARG A 270 -10.89 9.73 -23.00
N GLY A 271 -10.82 10.28 -24.21
CA GLY A 271 -10.98 11.72 -24.44
C GLY A 271 -9.76 12.55 -24.05
N PHE A 272 -8.61 11.92 -23.83
CA PHE A 272 -7.31 12.55 -23.63
C PHE A 272 -6.44 12.32 -24.86
N ASN A 273 -5.76 13.36 -25.35
CA ASN A 273 -4.73 13.20 -26.35
C ASN A 273 -3.38 13.08 -25.64
N ALA A 274 -2.81 11.87 -25.59
CA ALA A 274 -1.53 11.60 -24.93
C ALA A 274 -0.34 12.36 -25.56
N SER A 275 -0.51 12.91 -26.77
CA SER A 275 0.51 13.73 -27.46
C SER A 275 0.55 15.20 -27.03
N ILE A 276 -0.35 15.65 -26.17
CA ILE A 276 -0.45 17.04 -25.69
C ILE A 276 -0.15 17.03 -24.19
N GLU A 277 0.84 17.83 -23.75
CA GLU A 277 1.22 17.93 -22.34
C GLU A 277 0.03 18.30 -21.45
N PHE A 278 -0.05 17.69 -20.25
CA PHE A 278 -1.16 17.87 -19.32
C PHE A 278 -1.43 19.34 -18.95
N GLU A 279 -0.38 20.18 -18.92
CA GLU A 279 -0.49 21.62 -18.69
C GLU A 279 -1.26 22.33 -19.82
N GLU A 280 -1.10 21.90 -21.07
CA GLU A 280 -1.79 22.47 -22.24
C GLU A 280 -3.28 22.10 -22.28
N GLN A 281 -3.68 21.03 -21.57
CA GLN A 281 -5.09 20.65 -21.40
C GLN A 281 -5.75 21.27 -20.15
N GLY A 282 -5.04 22.17 -19.45
CA GLY A 282 -5.55 22.87 -18.27
C GLY A 282 -5.61 22.01 -17.01
N GLU A 283 -4.93 20.85 -16.99
CA GLU A 283 -4.81 20.03 -15.79
C GLU A 283 -3.70 20.57 -14.87
N LYS A 284 -4.00 20.73 -13.59
CA LYS A 284 -3.13 21.41 -12.61
C LYS A 284 -1.97 20.54 -12.11
N GLU A 285 -2.01 19.23 -12.33
CA GLU A 285 -0.99 18.30 -11.84
C GLU A 285 -0.64 17.28 -12.93
N PRO A 286 0.65 17.07 -13.23
CA PRO A 286 1.08 16.04 -14.18
C PRO A 286 0.80 14.63 -13.61
N VAL A 287 0.35 13.73 -14.49
CA VAL A 287 0.00 12.32 -14.16
C VAL A 287 1.16 11.57 -13.48
N ASP A 288 2.39 11.89 -13.87
CA ASP A 288 3.63 11.24 -13.41
C ASP A 288 3.99 11.60 -11.96
N LEU A 289 3.45 12.69 -11.42
CA LEU A 289 3.74 13.09 -10.05
C LEU A 289 2.72 12.48 -9.10
N TRP A 290 3.14 11.43 -8.38
CA TRP A 290 2.31 10.87 -7.32
C TRP A 290 2.00 11.93 -6.25
N SER A 291 0.73 12.02 -5.85
CA SER A 291 0.28 12.87 -4.75
C SER A 291 -0.66 12.10 -3.82
N SER A 292 -0.82 12.58 -2.58
CA SER A 292 -1.69 11.94 -1.58
C SER A 292 -3.17 12.10 -1.88
N LYS A 293 -3.55 12.93 -2.87
CA LYS A 293 -4.92 13.09 -3.35
C LYS A 293 -5.05 12.38 -4.70
N PRO A 294 -6.11 11.61 -4.94
CA PRO A 294 -6.31 10.98 -6.24
C PRO A 294 -6.55 12.05 -7.29
N HIS A 295 -5.98 11.84 -8.48
CA HIS A 295 -6.23 12.70 -9.63
C HIS A 295 -7.66 12.52 -10.14
N ALA A 296 -8.24 13.53 -10.80
CA ALA A 296 -9.61 13.42 -11.29
C ALA A 296 -9.79 12.18 -12.21
N ARG A 297 -8.87 11.91 -13.12
CA ARG A 297 -8.97 10.77 -14.05
C ARG A 297 -8.46 9.43 -13.51
N GLU A 298 -7.97 9.42 -12.27
CA GLU A 298 -7.47 8.21 -11.61
C GLU A 298 -8.65 7.31 -11.24
N VAL A 299 -8.67 6.11 -11.85
CA VAL A 299 -9.73 5.10 -11.67
C VAL A 299 -9.33 4.04 -10.65
N LEU A 300 -8.03 3.72 -10.56
CA LEU A 300 -7.48 2.85 -9.52
C LEU A 300 -6.19 3.43 -8.97
N ARG A 301 -5.90 3.12 -7.72
CA ARG A 301 -4.59 3.39 -7.13
C ARG A 301 -4.21 2.42 -6.04
N MET A 302 -2.93 2.22 -5.89
CA MET A 302 -2.37 1.55 -4.73
C MET A 302 -2.19 2.55 -3.60
N ALA A 303 -2.35 2.05 -2.37
CA ALA A 303 -2.09 2.75 -1.14
C ALA A 303 -1.58 1.76 -0.10
N ALA A 304 -0.65 2.22 0.75
CA ALA A 304 -0.13 1.41 1.85
C ALA A 304 -0.39 2.13 3.17
N PHE A 305 -1.24 1.54 4.00
CA PHE A 305 -1.58 2.05 5.32
C PHE A 305 -0.74 1.37 6.40
N GLY A 306 -0.58 2.04 7.55
CA GLY A 306 0.23 1.55 8.67
C GLY A 306 1.71 1.91 8.56
N GLN A 307 2.58 1.08 9.15
CA GLN A 307 4.03 1.23 9.07
C GLN A 307 4.55 0.55 7.79
N GLY A 308 5.19 1.31 6.90
CA GLY A 308 5.67 0.80 5.61
C GLY A 308 4.58 0.12 4.77
N ARG A 309 4.90 -1.05 4.18
CA ARG A 309 3.97 -1.87 3.37
C ARG A 309 3.05 -2.77 4.19
N GLY A 310 2.83 -2.48 5.48
CA GLY A 310 2.10 -3.36 6.39
C GLY A 310 0.65 -3.64 5.99
N GLN A 311 -0.04 -2.71 5.32
CA GLN A 311 -1.40 -2.91 4.82
C GLN A 311 -1.59 -2.29 3.44
N LEU A 312 -1.36 -3.07 2.38
CA LEU A 312 -1.58 -2.63 1.02
C LEU A 312 -3.05 -2.77 0.59
N THR A 313 -3.58 -1.71 0.02
CA THR A 313 -4.96 -1.58 -0.44
C THR A 313 -4.96 -0.99 -1.84
N MET A 314 -5.75 -1.55 -2.74
CA MET A 314 -6.12 -0.90 -3.99
C MET A 314 -7.41 -0.11 -3.76
N CYS A 315 -7.48 1.12 -4.22
CA CYS A 315 -8.67 1.95 -4.11
C CYS A 315 -9.18 2.25 -5.52
N ALA A 316 -10.49 2.17 -5.71
CA ALA A 316 -11.16 2.21 -6.99
C ALA A 316 -12.29 3.22 -6.97
N ARG A 317 -12.54 3.84 -8.12
CA ARG A 317 -13.63 4.80 -8.28
C ARG A 317 -14.84 4.15 -8.94
N GLU A 318 -16.04 4.49 -8.48
CA GLU A 318 -17.27 3.87 -8.95
C GLU A 318 -17.94 4.65 -10.12
N TYR A 319 -17.18 5.15 -11.09
CA TYR A 319 -17.76 5.77 -12.30
C TYR A 319 -17.46 4.98 -13.58
N ILE A 320 -18.31 5.18 -14.59
CA ILE A 320 -18.16 4.51 -15.91
C ILE A 320 -17.28 5.34 -16.86
N GLY A 321 -17.03 6.60 -16.53
CA GLY A 321 -16.15 7.50 -17.27
C GLY A 321 -16.57 8.96 -17.12
N TYR A 322 -16.20 9.78 -18.10
CA TYR A 322 -16.56 11.18 -18.18
C TYR A 322 -17.47 11.46 -19.37
N ARG A 323 -18.50 12.28 -19.16
CA ARG A 323 -19.31 12.88 -20.23
C ARG A 323 -19.36 14.39 -19.98
N ASP A 324 -18.98 15.17 -20.98
CA ASP A 324 -18.91 16.63 -20.91
C ASP A 324 -18.06 17.13 -19.71
N GLY A 325 -16.95 16.45 -19.44
CA GLY A 325 -16.05 16.76 -18.33
C GLY A 325 -16.59 16.41 -16.93
N LYS A 326 -17.77 15.78 -16.83
CA LYS A 326 -18.36 15.33 -15.55
C LYS A 326 -18.31 13.82 -15.40
N PRO A 327 -18.05 13.30 -14.18
CA PRO A 327 -18.06 11.87 -13.93
C PRO A 327 -19.48 11.32 -14.13
N VAL A 328 -19.58 10.18 -14.82
CA VAL A 328 -20.82 9.45 -15.03
C VAL A 328 -20.89 8.33 -14.00
N GLU A 329 -21.73 8.50 -12.99
CA GLU A 329 -21.90 7.52 -11.91
C GLU A 329 -22.20 6.11 -12.45
N SER A 330 -21.57 5.12 -11.84
CA SER A 330 -21.89 3.72 -12.11
C SER A 330 -23.26 3.36 -11.56
N LYS A 331 -24.00 2.53 -12.31
CA LYS A 331 -25.22 1.89 -11.81
C LYS A 331 -24.92 0.73 -10.86
N ASP A 332 -23.71 0.18 -10.94
CA ASP A 332 -23.24 -0.94 -10.13
C ASP A 332 -22.24 -0.42 -9.09
N THR A 333 -22.39 -0.83 -7.83
CA THR A 333 -21.48 -0.48 -6.73
C THR A 333 -20.34 -1.49 -6.61
N GLY A 334 -19.14 -1.00 -6.30
CA GLY A 334 -17.90 -1.77 -6.36
C GLY A 334 -17.04 -1.45 -7.58
N ILE A 335 -15.91 -2.16 -7.71
CA ILE A 335 -14.97 -1.99 -8.84
C ILE A 335 -15.68 -2.15 -10.19
N HIS A 336 -15.43 -1.23 -11.12
CA HIS A 336 -16.06 -1.28 -12.43
C HIS A 336 -15.48 -2.41 -13.30
N GLN A 337 -16.30 -2.96 -14.20
CA GLN A 337 -15.93 -4.11 -15.03
C GLN A 337 -14.64 -3.89 -15.83
N ALA A 338 -14.44 -2.71 -16.41
CA ALA A 338 -13.23 -2.39 -17.17
C ALA A 338 -11.99 -2.30 -16.27
N GLU A 339 -12.14 -1.86 -15.03
CA GLU A 339 -11.06 -1.68 -14.06
C GLU A 339 -10.56 -3.03 -13.50
N LEU A 340 -11.33 -4.12 -13.66
CA LEU A 340 -10.88 -5.46 -13.31
C LEU A 340 -9.62 -5.87 -14.06
N VAL A 341 -9.44 -5.41 -15.30
CA VAL A 341 -8.28 -5.78 -16.13
C VAL A 341 -6.98 -5.22 -15.58
N PRO A 342 -6.80 -3.90 -15.39
CA PRO A 342 -5.59 -3.37 -14.75
C PRO A 342 -5.40 -3.91 -13.33
N PHE A 343 -6.49 -4.12 -12.58
CA PHE A 343 -6.39 -4.76 -11.26
C PHE A 343 -5.81 -6.18 -11.35
N ALA A 344 -6.31 -7.01 -12.28
CA ALA A 344 -5.81 -8.38 -12.47
C ALA A 344 -4.34 -8.40 -12.92
N ILE A 345 -3.92 -7.48 -13.78
CA ILE A 345 -2.52 -7.36 -14.24
C ILE A 345 -1.60 -7.05 -13.06
N ILE A 346 -1.94 -6.03 -12.26
CA ILE A 346 -1.16 -5.65 -11.07
C ILE A 346 -1.12 -6.81 -10.07
N ALA A 347 -2.26 -7.46 -9.83
CA ALA A 347 -2.36 -8.60 -8.93
C ALA A 347 -1.52 -9.80 -9.40
N ALA A 348 -1.50 -10.09 -10.71
CA ALA A 348 -0.70 -11.15 -11.30
C ALA A 348 0.79 -10.90 -11.13
N TRP A 349 1.28 -9.70 -11.49
CA TRP A 349 2.69 -9.33 -11.25
C TRP A 349 3.08 -9.42 -9.79
N ARG A 350 2.25 -8.86 -8.89
CA ARG A 350 2.45 -8.95 -7.44
C ARG A 350 2.60 -10.40 -6.98
N GLN A 351 1.73 -11.28 -7.44
CA GLN A 351 1.79 -12.70 -7.10
C GLN A 351 3.09 -13.36 -7.60
N ARG A 352 3.58 -13.01 -8.80
CA ARG A 352 4.88 -13.48 -9.30
C ARG A 352 6.06 -13.01 -8.45
N TYR A 353 6.04 -11.76 -7.97
CA TYR A 353 7.09 -11.27 -7.06
C TYR A 353 7.05 -11.96 -5.68
N ILE A 354 5.86 -12.35 -5.20
CA ILE A 354 5.71 -13.14 -3.98
C ILE A 354 6.30 -14.54 -4.16
N GLU A 355 6.00 -15.19 -5.28
CA GLU A 355 6.45 -16.57 -5.58
C GLU A 355 7.96 -16.68 -5.77
N THR A 356 8.57 -15.66 -6.36
CA THR A 356 10.02 -15.60 -6.59
C THR A 356 10.81 -15.12 -5.36
N GLY A 357 10.12 -14.72 -4.28
CA GLY A 357 10.74 -14.14 -3.08
C GLY A 357 11.34 -12.75 -3.28
N MET A 358 11.15 -12.14 -4.46
CA MET A 358 11.63 -10.80 -4.78
C MET A 358 10.83 -9.70 -4.05
N ARG A 359 9.55 -9.96 -3.72
CA ARG A 359 8.80 -9.09 -2.79
C ARG A 359 9.29 -9.39 -1.38
N ALA A 360 10.04 -8.47 -0.78
CA ALA A 360 10.51 -8.58 0.61
C ALA A 360 9.34 -9.00 1.52
N LYS A 361 9.49 -10.13 2.22
CA LYS A 361 8.54 -10.50 3.27
C LYS A 361 8.59 -9.40 4.32
N TRP A 362 7.52 -8.63 4.43
CA TRP A 362 7.32 -7.82 5.62
C TRP A 362 7.11 -8.81 6.77
N THR A 363 8.17 -9.15 7.48
CA THR A 363 8.04 -9.74 8.82
C THR A 363 7.51 -8.62 9.70
N PRO A 364 6.25 -8.68 10.18
CA PRO A 364 5.85 -7.77 11.22
C PRO A 364 6.86 -7.90 12.36
N PHE A 365 7.46 -6.79 12.76
CA PHE A 365 8.16 -6.68 14.05
C PHE A 365 7.12 -6.86 15.16
N TYR A 366 6.57 -8.06 15.30
CA TYR A 366 6.12 -8.51 16.59
C TYR A 366 7.40 -8.85 17.34
N TYR A 367 7.69 -8.04 18.37
CA TYR A 367 8.52 -8.49 19.47
C TYR A 367 8.07 -9.91 19.84
N SER A 368 8.88 -10.93 19.51
CA SER A 368 8.78 -12.22 20.14
C SER A 368 9.24 -12.03 21.58
N GLY A 369 8.33 -11.55 22.43
CA GLY A 369 8.43 -11.76 23.86
C GLY A 369 8.13 -13.23 24.12
N TYR A 370 9.14 -14.07 23.96
CA TYR A 370 9.27 -15.33 24.69
C TYR A 370 10.40 -15.17 25.69
#